data_AF-A0A4R3TDB6-F1
#
_entry.id   AF-A0A4R3TDB6-F1
#
_cell.length_a   1.000
_cell.length_b   1.000
_cell.length_c   1.000
_cell.angle_alpha   90.00
_cell.angle_beta   90.00
_cell.angle_gamma   90.00
#
_symmetry.space_group_name_H-M   'P 1'
#
loop_
_entity.id
_entity.type
_entity.pdbx_description
1 polymer ?
#
loop_
_entity_poly.entity_id
_entity_poly.type
_entity_poly.pdbx_seq_one_letter_code
_entity_poly.pdbx_strand_id
1 'polypeptide(L)'
;MNAPRSALNVLAGAALLVGTPALCVPAPVSAAPALTPSRDERVVQALLAAQEAAGSADAAALGDALRVIDRSGARPMEGWTGADPVPAWRALVPAAAGSPLRGSPLGPGYRSGQIGAGKSDSFQQVFLSGRKASIALSAVGGEPLSLRVVDADHKPVCLADAQRRACRWVPVFTQRYLIEVRNGGQSQANYFLVVD
;
A
#
# COMPACT_ATOMS: atom_id res chain seq x y z
N MET A 1 -22.34 77.92 -4.53
CA MET A 1 -22.66 78.65 -3.29
C MET A 1 -22.70 77.67 -2.13
N ASN A 2 -21.82 77.92 -1.16
CA ASN A 2 -21.88 77.63 0.28
C ASN A 2 -22.27 76.22 0.78
N ALA A 3 -21.23 75.49 1.22
CA ALA A 3 -20.94 74.90 2.55
C ALA A 3 -21.99 75.00 3.70
N PRO A 4 -21.72 74.41 4.89
CA PRO A 4 -22.04 73.04 5.33
C PRO A 4 -22.93 73.04 6.59
N ARG A 5 -23.36 71.88 7.10
CA ARG A 5 -23.89 71.78 8.48
C ARG A 5 -23.40 70.52 9.19
N SER A 6 -22.54 70.75 10.18
CA SER A 6 -22.23 69.85 11.28
C SER A 6 -23.40 69.77 12.28
N ALA A 7 -23.63 68.58 12.84
CA ALA A 7 -24.32 68.37 14.12
C ALA A 7 -23.65 67.16 14.79
N LEU A 8 -22.80 67.38 15.80
CA LEU A 8 -23.11 67.43 17.24
C LEU A 8 -23.33 66.05 17.87
N ASN A 9 -22.30 65.66 18.64
CA ASN A 9 -22.23 64.54 19.56
C ASN A 9 -23.27 64.65 20.68
N VAL A 10 -23.84 63.50 21.07
CA VAL A 10 -24.34 63.27 22.43
C VAL A 10 -23.81 61.92 22.90
N LEU A 11 -23.01 61.97 23.97
CA LEU A 11 -22.51 60.83 24.74
C LEU A 11 -23.62 60.35 25.69
N ALA A 12 -23.89 59.05 25.71
CA ALA A 12 -24.58 58.37 26.80
C ALA A 12 -23.83 57.09 27.14
N GLY A 13 -23.17 57.08 28.29
CA GLY A 13 -22.46 55.93 28.83
C GLY A 13 -23.43 54.92 29.44
N ALA A 14 -23.34 53.68 28.98
CA ALA A 14 -24.00 52.53 29.59
C ALA A 14 -22.94 51.55 30.08
N ALA A 15 -22.92 51.32 31.40
CA ALA A 15 -22.09 50.31 32.04
C ALA A 15 -22.65 48.91 31.72
N LEU A 16 -21.89 48.11 30.97
CA LEU A 16 -22.21 46.72 30.64
C LEU A 16 -21.34 45.77 31.48
N LEU A 17 -22.01 45.01 32.33
CA LEU A 17 -21.50 43.81 33.01
C LEU A 17 -21.18 42.75 31.94
N VAL A 18 -19.91 42.48 31.70
CA VAL A 18 -19.46 41.43 30.79
C VAL A 18 -19.46 40.08 31.54
N GLY A 19 -20.51 39.29 31.31
CA GLY A 19 -20.50 37.86 31.62
C GLY A 19 -19.69 37.12 30.55
N THR A 20 -18.60 36.46 30.95
CA THR A 20 -17.76 35.64 30.08
C THR A 20 -18.46 34.33 29.71
N PRO A 21 -18.71 34.03 28.41
CA PRO A 21 -19.20 32.73 28.00
C PRO A 21 -18.06 31.70 28.09
N ALA A 22 -18.31 30.61 28.81
CA ALA A 22 -17.43 29.45 28.86
C ALA A 22 -17.34 28.80 27.48
N LEU A 23 -16.20 29.00 26.81
CA LEU A 23 -15.87 28.32 25.56
C LEU A 23 -15.63 26.83 25.86
N CYS A 24 -16.56 25.96 25.43
CA CYS A 24 -16.29 24.54 25.30
C CYS A 24 -15.24 24.36 24.20
N VAL A 25 -13.99 24.10 24.60
CA VAL A 25 -12.93 23.70 23.68
C VAL A 25 -13.19 22.23 23.31
N PRO A 26 -13.43 21.89 22.02
CA PRO A 26 -13.52 20.49 21.62
C PRO A 26 -12.17 19.82 21.84
N ALA A 27 -12.17 18.69 22.57
CA ALA A 27 -10.96 17.90 22.78
C ALA A 27 -10.38 17.44 21.43
N PRO A 28 -9.06 17.48 21.23
CA PRO A 28 -8.46 16.98 20.00
C PRO A 28 -8.76 15.47 19.90
N VAL A 29 -9.45 15.09 18.82
CA VAL A 29 -9.67 13.69 18.47
C VAL A 29 -8.29 13.10 18.18
N SER A 30 -7.80 12.23 19.07
CA SER A 30 -6.51 11.58 18.92
C SER A 30 -6.52 10.76 17.63
N ALA A 31 -5.73 11.18 16.64
CA ALA A 31 -5.53 10.42 15.41
C ALA A 31 -4.88 9.07 15.78
N ALA A 32 -5.50 7.96 15.36
CA ALA A 32 -4.92 6.64 15.57
C ALA A 32 -3.50 6.61 14.97
N PRO A 33 -2.51 5.99 15.64
CA PRO A 33 -1.15 5.94 15.13
C PRO A 33 -1.14 5.24 13.77
N ALA A 34 -0.47 5.85 12.79
CA ALA A 34 -0.27 5.24 11.49
C ALA A 34 0.47 3.91 11.68
N LEU A 35 -0.20 2.79 11.36
CA LEU A 35 0.42 1.47 11.39
C LEU A 35 1.63 1.48 10.46
N THR A 36 2.79 1.08 10.97
CA THR A 36 3.98 0.92 10.13
C THR A 36 3.69 -0.16 9.06
N PRO A 37 4.03 0.10 7.78
CA PRO A 37 3.79 -0.87 6.73
C PRO A 37 4.61 -2.14 7.00
N SER A 38 3.99 -3.31 6.81
CA SER A 38 4.68 -4.59 6.97
C SER A 38 5.74 -4.80 5.88
N ARG A 39 6.55 -5.85 6.02
CA ARG A 39 7.64 -6.11 5.08
C ARG A 39 7.10 -6.39 3.67
N ASP A 40 6.04 -7.20 3.55
CA ASP A 40 5.31 -7.46 2.30
C ASP A 40 4.76 -6.17 1.67
N GLU A 41 4.16 -5.28 2.47
CA GLU A 41 3.68 -3.99 2.00
C GLU A 41 4.82 -3.10 1.47
N ARG A 42 5.96 -3.03 2.17
CA ARG A 42 7.12 -2.27 1.68
C ARG A 42 7.68 -2.84 0.39
N VAL A 43 7.72 -4.17 0.25
CA VAL A 43 8.22 -4.83 -0.96
C VAL A 43 7.26 -4.61 -2.13
N VAL A 44 5.95 -4.73 -1.93
CA VAL A 44 5.00 -4.51 -3.04
C VAL A 44 5.03 -3.07 -3.53
N GLN A 45 5.19 -2.09 -2.63
CA GLN A 45 5.39 -0.69 -3.00
C GLN A 45 6.70 -0.46 -3.75
N ALA A 46 7.78 -1.15 -3.35
CA ALA A 46 9.05 -1.09 -4.08
C ALA A 46 8.95 -1.69 -5.49
N LEU A 47 8.20 -2.78 -5.67
CA LEU A 47 7.95 -3.36 -6.99
C LEU A 47 7.16 -2.41 -7.90
N LEU A 48 6.14 -1.74 -7.36
CA LEU A 48 5.42 -0.69 -8.10
C LEU A 48 6.34 0.47 -8.48
N ALA A 49 7.10 1.00 -7.52
CA ALA A 49 8.01 2.12 -7.76
C ALA A 49 9.09 1.77 -8.80
N ALA A 50 9.61 0.53 -8.77
CA ALA A 50 10.56 0.06 -9.77
C ALA A 50 9.93 -0.02 -11.17
N GLN A 51 8.69 -0.51 -11.29
CA GLN A 51 7.98 -0.56 -12.57
C GLN A 51 7.73 0.84 -13.13
N GLU A 52 7.32 1.79 -12.30
CA GLU A 52 7.10 3.18 -12.69
C GLU A 52 8.41 3.85 -13.13
N ALA A 53 9.45 3.76 -12.30
CA ALA A 53 10.77 4.34 -12.57
C ALA A 53 11.43 3.75 -13.82
N ALA A 54 11.29 2.43 -14.06
CA ALA A 54 11.76 1.81 -15.29
C ALA A 54 10.99 2.31 -16.53
N GLY A 55 9.68 2.56 -16.39
CA GLY A 55 8.85 3.12 -17.47
C GLY A 55 9.14 4.59 -17.77
N SER A 56 9.53 5.39 -16.77
CA SER A 56 9.90 6.80 -16.91
C SER A 56 11.40 7.03 -17.14
N ALA A 57 12.21 5.97 -17.21
CA ALA A 57 13.67 6.02 -17.28
C ALA A 57 14.35 6.78 -16.12
N ASP A 58 13.73 6.82 -14.94
CA ASP A 58 14.31 7.41 -13.73
C ASP A 58 15.25 6.41 -13.04
N ALA A 59 16.54 6.49 -13.38
CA ALA A 59 17.56 5.61 -12.83
C ALA A 59 17.74 5.73 -11.31
N ALA A 60 17.52 6.93 -10.74
CA ALA A 60 17.70 7.15 -9.31
C ALA A 60 16.57 6.49 -8.51
N ALA A 61 15.32 6.75 -8.90
CA ALA A 61 14.14 6.11 -8.30
C ALA A 61 14.18 4.60 -8.47
N LEU A 62 14.62 4.11 -9.64
CA LEU A 62 14.77 2.67 -9.89
C LEU A 62 15.82 2.03 -8.96
N GLY A 63 16.98 2.67 -8.80
CA GLY A 63 18.03 2.20 -7.89
C GLY A 63 17.58 2.16 -6.43
N ASP A 64 16.78 3.13 -6.00
CA ASP A 64 16.23 3.18 -4.65
C ASP A 64 15.21 2.07 -4.38
N ALA A 65 14.30 1.84 -5.33
CA ALA A 65 13.33 0.77 -5.26
C ALA A 65 14.01 -0.61 -5.21
N LEU A 66 15.00 -0.85 -6.08
CA LEU A 66 15.78 -2.10 -6.10
C LEU A 66 16.51 -2.34 -4.78
N ARG A 67 17.05 -1.30 -4.14
CA ARG A 67 17.70 -1.43 -2.82
C ARG A 67 16.72 -1.87 -1.73
N VAL A 68 15.44 -1.51 -1.82
CA VAL A 68 14.41 -2.01 -0.90
C VAL A 68 14.13 -3.49 -1.14
N ILE A 69 13.95 -3.87 -2.42
CA ILE A 69 13.72 -5.26 -2.83
C ILE A 69 14.89 -6.15 -2.37
N ASP A 70 16.13 -5.77 -2.67
CA ASP A 70 17.32 -6.56 -2.36
C ASP A 70 17.54 -6.72 -0.85
N ARG A 71 17.45 -5.63 -0.07
CA ARG A 71 17.58 -5.68 1.40
C ARG A 71 16.49 -6.53 2.05
N SER A 72 15.31 -6.58 1.44
CA SER A 72 14.24 -7.44 1.94
C SER A 72 14.48 -8.92 1.66
N GLY A 73 15.43 -9.30 0.81
CA GLY A 73 15.62 -10.68 0.37
C GLY A 73 14.43 -11.22 -0.43
N ALA A 74 13.59 -10.33 -0.97
CA ALA A 74 12.43 -10.73 -1.72
C ALA A 74 12.83 -11.45 -3.01
N ARG A 75 12.09 -12.49 -3.36
CA ARG A 75 12.38 -13.37 -4.50
C ARG A 75 11.09 -13.78 -5.21
N PRO A 76 11.14 -14.18 -6.49
CA PRO A 76 10.00 -14.77 -7.16
C PRO A 76 9.42 -15.92 -6.33
N MET A 77 8.09 -16.02 -6.28
CA MET A 77 7.41 -17.12 -5.60
C MET A 77 7.81 -18.47 -6.20
N GLU A 78 8.00 -19.46 -5.34
CA GLU A 78 8.33 -20.82 -5.79
C GLU A 78 7.20 -21.41 -6.65
N GLY A 79 7.55 -22.00 -7.78
CA GLY A 79 6.59 -22.58 -8.73
C GLY A 79 5.83 -21.55 -9.59
N TRP A 80 6.06 -20.24 -9.42
CA TRP A 80 5.54 -19.24 -10.34
C TRP A 80 6.32 -19.24 -11.66
N THR A 81 5.60 -19.32 -12.78
CA THR A 81 6.18 -19.41 -14.13
C THR A 81 6.09 -18.11 -14.93
N GLY A 82 5.66 -17.01 -14.29
CA GLY A 82 5.63 -15.70 -14.95
C GLY A 82 7.02 -15.09 -15.09
N ALA A 83 7.11 -14.04 -15.91
CA ALA A 83 8.36 -13.32 -16.10
C ALA A 83 8.69 -12.46 -14.88
N ASP A 84 9.83 -12.73 -14.25
CA ASP A 84 10.41 -11.86 -13.21
C ASP A 84 10.97 -10.59 -13.86
N PRO A 85 10.43 -9.39 -13.55
CA PRO A 85 10.91 -8.15 -14.14
C PRO A 85 12.21 -7.62 -13.48
N VAL A 86 12.56 -8.08 -12.27
CA VAL A 86 13.65 -7.50 -11.48
C VAL A 86 15.02 -7.64 -12.16
N PRO A 87 15.39 -8.77 -12.79
CA PRO A 87 16.64 -8.87 -13.53
C PRO A 87 16.78 -7.83 -14.66
N ALA A 88 15.69 -7.57 -15.39
CA ALA A 88 15.69 -6.58 -16.46
C ALA A 88 15.87 -5.16 -15.91
N TRP A 89 15.23 -4.84 -14.79
CA TRP A 89 15.41 -3.56 -14.10
C TRP A 89 16.83 -3.35 -13.59
N ARG A 90 17.46 -4.39 -13.02
CA ARG A 90 18.86 -4.30 -12.55
C ARG A 90 19.84 -3.99 -13.70
N ALA A 91 19.57 -4.50 -14.90
CA ALA A 91 20.39 -4.21 -16.07
C ALA A 91 20.34 -2.73 -16.50
N LEU A 92 19.28 -2.00 -16.15
CA LEU A 92 19.13 -0.56 -16.43
C LEU A 92 19.94 0.33 -15.47
N VAL A 93 20.31 -0.19 -14.29
CA VAL A 93 21.07 0.55 -13.28
C VAL A 93 22.28 -0.23 -12.75
N PRO A 94 23.30 -0.51 -13.59
CA PRO A 94 24.46 -1.33 -13.19
C PRO A 94 25.21 -0.78 -11.97
N ALA A 95 25.25 0.54 -11.80
CA ALA A 95 25.90 1.20 -10.67
C ALA A 95 25.21 0.90 -9.32
N ALA A 96 23.93 0.53 -9.32
CA ALA A 96 23.20 0.12 -8.11
C ALA A 96 23.56 -1.30 -7.65
N ALA A 97 24.24 -2.10 -8.49
CA ALA A 97 24.69 -3.45 -8.16
C ALA A 97 25.91 -3.48 -7.20
N GLY A 98 26.39 -2.31 -6.76
CA GLY A 98 27.67 -2.11 -6.06
C GLY A 98 27.79 -2.60 -4.61
N SER A 99 26.90 -3.43 -4.10
CA SER A 99 27.16 -4.13 -2.83
C SER A 99 26.47 -5.49 -2.84
N PRO A 100 27.16 -6.60 -2.51
CA PRO A 100 26.50 -7.89 -2.34
C PRO A 100 25.56 -7.81 -1.13
N LEU A 101 24.32 -7.43 -1.40
CA LEU A 101 23.26 -7.36 -0.41
C LEU A 101 22.89 -8.79 -0.05
N ARG A 102 23.39 -9.25 1.11
CA ARG A 102 23.02 -10.54 1.69
C ARG A 102 21.61 -10.41 2.27
N GLY A 103 20.61 -10.52 1.40
CA GLY A 103 19.20 -10.54 1.79
C GLY A 103 18.90 -11.68 2.77
N SER A 104 17.77 -11.60 3.46
CA SER A 104 17.32 -12.69 4.33
C SER A 104 17.06 -13.96 3.49
N PRO A 105 17.58 -15.14 3.90
CA PRO A 105 17.41 -16.39 3.15
C PRO A 105 15.94 -16.86 3.06
N LEU A 106 15.06 -16.29 3.88
CA LEU A 106 13.62 -16.51 3.90
C LEU A 106 12.88 -15.18 3.69
N GLY A 107 13.29 -14.40 2.70
CA GLY A 107 12.59 -13.17 2.34
C GLY A 107 11.24 -13.42 1.66
N PRO A 108 10.42 -12.37 1.48
CA PRO A 108 9.08 -12.49 0.94
C PRO A 108 9.09 -13.06 -0.48
N GLY A 109 8.10 -13.88 -0.81
CA GLY A 109 7.85 -14.31 -2.17
C GLY A 109 7.04 -13.28 -2.92
N TYR A 110 7.44 -12.88 -4.13
CA TYR A 110 6.63 -12.00 -4.98
C TYR A 110 6.29 -12.61 -6.33
N ARG A 111 5.21 -12.13 -6.92
CA ARG A 111 4.86 -12.39 -8.32
C ARG A 111 4.19 -11.18 -8.95
N SER A 112 4.18 -11.16 -10.28
CA SER A 112 3.34 -10.27 -11.06
C SER A 112 2.21 -11.04 -11.76
N GLY A 113 1.24 -10.31 -12.28
CA GLY A 113 0.20 -10.86 -13.13
C GLY A 113 -0.59 -9.78 -13.87
N GLN A 114 -1.42 -10.23 -14.80
CA GLN A 114 -2.31 -9.40 -15.60
C GLN A 114 -3.71 -10.02 -15.58
N ILE A 115 -4.73 -9.21 -15.33
CA ILE A 115 -6.10 -9.66 -15.15
C ILE A 115 -7.03 -8.78 -15.99
N GLY A 116 -7.74 -9.38 -16.94
CA GLY A 116 -8.76 -8.66 -17.72
C GLY A 116 -9.89 -8.10 -16.85
N ALA A 117 -10.63 -7.14 -17.40
CA ALA A 117 -11.79 -6.54 -16.73
C ALA A 117 -12.80 -7.60 -16.26
N GLY A 118 -13.23 -7.53 -14.99
CA GLY A 118 -14.15 -8.48 -14.40
C GLY A 118 -13.64 -9.92 -14.24
N LYS A 119 -12.35 -10.18 -14.49
CA LYS A 119 -11.73 -11.52 -14.36
C LYS A 119 -11.03 -11.68 -13.01
N SER A 120 -10.66 -12.92 -12.71
CA SER A 120 -9.83 -13.29 -11.57
C SER A 120 -8.60 -14.07 -12.02
N ASP A 121 -7.50 -13.93 -11.28
CA ASP A 121 -6.37 -14.85 -11.27
C ASP A 121 -6.35 -15.59 -9.94
N SER A 122 -5.98 -16.87 -9.95
CA SER A 122 -5.96 -17.71 -8.76
C SER A 122 -4.75 -18.63 -8.74
N PHE A 123 -4.15 -18.79 -7.57
CA PHE A 123 -2.99 -19.65 -7.36
C PHE A 123 -2.93 -20.13 -5.92
N GLN A 124 -2.04 -21.08 -5.66
CA GLN A 124 -1.96 -21.72 -4.38
C GLN A 124 -0.62 -21.49 -3.70
N GLN A 125 -0.64 -21.28 -2.39
CA GLN A 125 0.56 -21.08 -1.56
C GLN A 125 0.45 -21.92 -0.29
N VAL A 126 1.55 -22.55 0.11
CA VAL A 126 1.63 -23.23 1.41
C VAL A 126 1.96 -22.20 2.48
N PHE A 127 1.17 -22.20 3.55
CA PHE A 127 1.43 -21.43 4.75
C PHE A 127 1.67 -22.38 5.93
N LEU A 128 2.58 -22.01 6.81
CA LEU A 128 2.99 -22.84 7.95
C LEU A 128 2.19 -22.47 9.20
N SER A 129 1.68 -23.48 9.90
CA SER A 129 0.93 -23.31 11.15
C SER A 129 1.75 -22.54 12.20
N GLY A 130 1.08 -21.63 12.91
CA GLY A 130 1.69 -20.86 14.00
C GLY A 130 2.68 -19.77 13.54
N ARG A 131 3.00 -19.69 12.25
CA ARG A 131 3.81 -18.60 11.69
C ARG A 131 2.90 -17.49 11.18
N LYS A 132 3.17 -16.25 11.58
CA LYS A 132 2.46 -15.11 11.01
C LYS A 132 2.66 -15.11 9.49
N ALA A 133 1.54 -14.97 8.78
CA ALA A 133 1.47 -14.85 7.34
C ALA A 133 0.98 -13.45 6.99
N SER A 134 1.53 -12.85 5.95
CA SER A 134 0.99 -11.65 5.34
C SER A 134 1.02 -11.71 3.83
N ILE A 135 0.13 -10.93 3.23
CA ILE A 135 0.03 -10.77 1.79
C ILE A 135 -0.31 -9.33 1.48
N ALA A 136 0.41 -8.74 0.54
CA ALA A 136 0.16 -7.40 0.04
C ALA A 136 -0.01 -7.44 -1.47
N LEU A 137 -1.03 -6.73 -1.96
CA LEU A 137 -1.40 -6.62 -3.36
C LEU A 137 -1.30 -5.16 -3.77
N SER A 138 -0.83 -4.91 -4.99
CA SER A 138 -0.90 -3.59 -5.58
C SER A 138 -1.13 -3.66 -7.09
N ALA A 139 -1.96 -2.74 -7.58
CA ALA A 139 -2.24 -2.59 -9.00
C ALA A 139 -1.32 -1.55 -9.61
N VAL A 140 -0.68 -1.87 -10.73
CA VAL A 140 -0.02 -0.90 -11.60
C VAL A 140 -1.12 -0.06 -12.25
N GLY A 141 -1.06 1.27 -12.09
CA GLY A 141 -2.09 2.18 -12.60
C GLY A 141 -3.36 2.29 -11.74
N GLY A 142 -3.44 1.63 -10.59
CA GLY A 142 -4.45 1.91 -9.57
C GLY A 142 -5.79 1.18 -9.70
N GLU A 143 -5.99 0.33 -10.71
CA GLU A 143 -7.22 -0.45 -10.92
C GLU A 143 -7.76 -1.12 -9.64
N PRO A 144 -9.10 -1.22 -9.47
CA PRO A 144 -9.71 -1.70 -8.23
C PRO A 144 -9.62 -3.22 -8.14
N LEU A 145 -8.48 -3.69 -7.64
CA LEU A 145 -8.25 -5.10 -7.35
C LEU A 145 -8.73 -5.47 -5.95
N SER A 146 -9.34 -6.64 -5.82
CA SER A 146 -9.68 -7.25 -4.52
C SER A 146 -8.94 -8.56 -4.34
N LEU A 147 -8.67 -8.93 -3.10
CA LEU A 147 -7.95 -10.12 -2.70
C LEU A 147 -8.84 -11.01 -1.82
N ARG A 148 -8.85 -12.30 -2.11
CA ARG A 148 -9.49 -13.33 -1.29
C ARG A 148 -8.52 -14.46 -1.02
N VAL A 149 -8.37 -14.83 0.24
CA VAL A 149 -7.56 -15.95 0.69
C VAL A 149 -8.46 -16.93 1.42
N VAL A 150 -8.51 -18.17 0.93
CA VAL A 150 -9.29 -19.25 1.56
C VAL A 150 -8.39 -20.42 1.93
N ASP A 151 -8.77 -21.13 2.98
CA ASP A 151 -8.10 -22.35 3.42
C ASP A 151 -8.51 -23.59 2.60
N ALA A 152 -8.04 -24.77 2.99
CA ALA A 152 -8.36 -26.03 2.30
C ALA A 152 -9.84 -26.43 2.40
N ASP A 153 -10.57 -25.92 3.41
CA ASP A 153 -12.02 -26.10 3.56
C ASP A 153 -12.82 -25.03 2.80
N HIS A 154 -12.16 -24.18 2.00
CA HIS A 154 -12.74 -23.02 1.32
C HIS A 154 -13.30 -21.94 2.27
N LYS A 155 -12.88 -21.93 3.54
CA LYS A 155 -13.27 -20.90 4.49
C LYS A 155 -12.44 -19.64 4.24
N PRO A 156 -13.06 -18.45 4.15
CA PRO A 156 -12.32 -17.21 3.98
C PRO A 156 -11.49 -16.90 5.22
N VAL A 157 -10.18 -16.76 5.03
CA VAL A 157 -9.23 -16.37 6.07
C VAL A 157 -8.80 -14.91 5.90
N CYS A 158 -8.81 -14.40 4.67
CA CYS A 158 -8.80 -12.97 4.45
C CYS A 158 -9.64 -12.52 3.25
N LEU A 159 -10.28 -11.36 3.41
CA LEU A 159 -10.93 -10.59 2.38
C LEU A 159 -10.38 -9.16 2.43
N ALA A 160 -9.77 -8.73 1.34
CA ALA A 160 -9.19 -7.41 1.18
C ALA A 160 -9.81 -6.74 -0.05
N ASP A 161 -10.33 -5.53 0.13
CA ASP A 161 -10.94 -4.77 -0.95
C ASP A 161 -9.92 -3.84 -1.65
N ALA A 162 -10.40 -3.05 -2.60
CA ALA A 162 -9.56 -2.13 -3.35
C ALA A 162 -8.90 -1.03 -2.50
N GLN A 163 -9.43 -0.74 -1.30
CA GLN A 163 -8.88 0.26 -0.38
C GLN A 163 -7.85 -0.37 0.57
N ARG A 164 -8.13 -1.58 1.06
CA ARG A 164 -7.27 -2.34 1.95
C ARG A 164 -6.72 -3.56 1.22
N ARG A 165 -5.63 -3.36 0.48
CA ARG A 165 -5.00 -4.38 -0.38
C ARG A 165 -3.95 -5.24 0.35
N ALA A 166 -4.06 -5.38 1.67
CA ALA A 166 -3.13 -6.18 2.45
C ALA A 166 -3.87 -6.93 3.58
N CYS A 167 -3.35 -8.11 3.91
CA CYS A 167 -3.90 -9.01 4.90
C CYS A 167 -2.80 -9.59 5.76
N ARG A 168 -3.12 -9.87 7.03
CA ARG A 168 -2.21 -10.53 7.97
C ARG A 168 -3.00 -11.49 8.84
N TRP A 169 -2.52 -12.72 9.00
CA TRP A 169 -3.17 -13.75 9.84
C TRP A 169 -2.12 -14.73 10.40
N VAL A 170 -2.56 -15.68 11.23
CA VAL A 170 -1.75 -16.81 11.67
C VAL A 170 -2.48 -18.09 11.25
N PRO A 171 -1.92 -18.90 10.34
CA PRO A 171 -2.51 -20.19 9.95
C PRO A 171 -2.59 -21.12 11.16
N VAL A 172 -3.73 -21.78 11.32
CA VAL A 172 -3.93 -22.81 12.36
C VAL A 172 -3.27 -24.13 11.92
N PHE A 173 -3.34 -24.44 10.63
CA PHE A 173 -2.78 -25.66 10.05
C PHE A 173 -1.74 -25.34 8.98
N THR A 174 -0.74 -26.22 8.85
CA THR A 174 0.20 -26.18 7.73
C THR A 174 -0.48 -26.79 6.52
N GLN A 175 -0.84 -25.96 5.56
CA GLN A 175 -1.59 -26.41 4.38
C GLN A 175 -1.48 -25.43 3.23
N ARG A 176 -2.05 -25.84 2.09
CA ARG A 176 -2.15 -25.05 0.88
C ARG A 176 -3.41 -24.20 0.90
N TYR A 177 -3.24 -22.89 0.79
CA TYR A 177 -4.31 -21.91 0.68
C TYR A 177 -4.52 -21.53 -0.79
N LEU A 178 -5.76 -21.24 -1.16
CA LEU A 178 -6.08 -20.64 -2.46
C LEU A 178 -6.13 -19.12 -2.30
N ILE A 179 -5.36 -18.43 -3.13
CA ILE A 179 -5.32 -16.98 -3.23
C ILE A 179 -5.97 -16.60 -4.55
N GLU A 180 -6.96 -15.71 -4.49
CA GLU A 180 -7.66 -15.17 -5.65
C GLU A 180 -7.50 -13.64 -5.66
N VAL A 181 -7.06 -13.12 -6.81
CA VAL A 181 -7.03 -11.70 -7.12
C VAL A 181 -8.10 -11.43 -8.16
N ARG A 182 -9.02 -10.53 -7.89
CA ARG A 182 -10.11 -10.17 -8.81
C ARG A 182 -9.98 -8.73 -9.25
N ASN A 183 -10.15 -8.50 -10.54
CA ASN A 183 -10.25 -7.17 -11.12
C ASN A 183 -11.71 -6.72 -11.18
N GLY A 184 -12.09 -5.77 -10.31
CA GLY A 184 -13.42 -5.16 -10.33
C GLY A 184 -13.56 -3.99 -11.30
N GLY A 185 -12.50 -3.66 -12.04
CA GLY A 185 -12.45 -2.55 -12.98
C GLY A 185 -12.99 -2.90 -14.36
N GLN A 186 -12.97 -1.90 -15.24
CA GLN A 186 -13.45 -1.98 -16.63
C GLN A 186 -12.30 -2.15 -17.65
N SER A 187 -11.05 -2.13 -17.18
CA SER A 187 -9.86 -2.26 -18.01
C SER A 187 -8.99 -3.43 -17.54
N GLN A 188 -7.95 -3.78 -18.30
CA GLN A 188 -6.97 -4.76 -17.84
C GLN A 188 -6.13 -4.17 -16.70
N ALA A 189 -6.00 -4.92 -15.61
CA ALA A 189 -5.16 -4.58 -14.48
C ALA A 189 -3.87 -5.41 -14.48
N ASN A 190 -2.73 -4.74 -14.37
CA ASN A 190 -1.46 -5.38 -14.06
C ASN A 190 -1.20 -5.24 -12.56
N TYR A 191 -0.60 -6.24 -11.92
CA TYR A 191 -0.42 -6.23 -10.47
C TYR A 191 0.89 -6.85 -10.00
N PHE A 192 1.28 -6.48 -8.79
CA PHE A 192 2.28 -7.16 -7.99
C PHE A 192 1.63 -7.70 -6.71
N LEU A 193 2.07 -8.88 -6.29
CA LEU A 193 1.62 -9.52 -5.07
C LEU A 193 2.83 -10.06 -4.33
N VAL A 194 2.85 -9.85 -3.01
CA VAL A 194 3.92 -10.28 -2.12
C VAL A 194 3.34 -11.09 -0.97
N VAL A 195 4.00 -12.19 -0.60
CA VAL A 195 3.68 -13.07 0.53
C VAL A 195 4.89 -13.15 1.47
N ASP A 196 4.68 -13.04 2.78
CA ASP A 196 5.72 -13.16 3.83
C ASP A 196 5.26 -14.07 4.98
#